data_AF-A0A497K9V6-F1
#
_entry.id   AF-A0A497K9V6-F1
#
_cell.length_a   1.000
_cell.length_b   1.000
_cell.length_c   1.000
_cell.angle_alpha   90.00
_cell.angle_beta   90.00
_cell.angle_gamma   90.00
#
_symmetry.space_group_name_H-M   'P 1'
#
loop_
_entity.id
_entity.type
_entity.pdbx_description
1 polymer ?
#
loop_
_entity_poly.entity_id
_entity_poly.type
_entity_poly.pdbx_seq_one_letter_code
_entity_poly.pdbx_strand_id
1 'polypeptide(L)'
;MFKFKKEQKVFTIGNIKIGGQPGELPTVLVGSLFHEGHKIVKDKVRGRFDRKSAERLINVQEEMSERTGNPCMLDIVGETTEALIKYIDFVSEVTDIPFLVNGAEASVRVSASRYAVEVGLQDRVVYNSINYTLTE
;
A
#
# COMPACT_ATOMS: atom_id res chain seq x y z
N MET A 1 -12.16 -14.73 24.70
CA MET A 1 -11.71 -13.73 23.71
C MET A 1 -10.43 -13.11 24.24
N PHE A 2 -9.37 -13.09 23.44
CA PHE A 2 -8.07 -12.54 23.87
C PHE A 2 -8.18 -11.02 24.05
N LYS A 3 -7.58 -10.46 25.10
CA LYS A 3 -7.60 -9.01 25.38
C LYS A 3 -6.23 -8.56 25.84
N PHE A 4 -5.70 -7.53 25.20
CA PHE A 4 -4.44 -6.94 25.61
C PHE A 4 -4.64 -6.09 26.87
N LYS A 5 -3.70 -6.19 27.82
CA LYS A 5 -3.68 -5.33 29.03
C LYS A 5 -3.40 -3.87 28.69
N LYS A 6 -2.52 -3.63 27.70
CA LYS A 6 -2.19 -2.30 27.22
C LYS A 6 -3.34 -1.77 26.37
N GLU A 7 -3.66 -0.49 26.55
CA GLU A 7 -4.59 0.22 25.69
C GLU A 7 -4.13 0.14 24.23
N GLN A 8 -5.04 -0.30 23.35
CA GLN A 8 -4.78 -0.41 21.92
C GLN A 8 -5.15 0.90 21.26
N LYS A 9 -4.34 1.32 20.29
CA LYS A 9 -4.62 2.51 19.49
C LYS A 9 -5.39 2.12 18.24
N VAL A 10 -6.27 3.01 17.78
CA VAL A 10 -6.89 2.94 16.47
C VAL A 10 -6.38 4.12 15.66
N PHE A 11 -5.85 3.84 14.48
CA PHE A 11 -5.42 4.84 13.52
C PHE A 11 -6.38 4.88 12.34
N THR A 12 -6.49 6.03 11.69
CA THR A 12 -7.19 6.20 10.43
C THR A 12 -6.17 6.50 9.34
N ILE A 13 -6.19 5.71 8.27
CA ILE A 13 -5.35 5.87 7.08
C ILE A 13 -6.34 5.96 5.92
N GLY A 14 -6.42 7.12 5.27
CA GLY A 14 -7.49 7.46 4.33
C GLY A 14 -8.86 7.22 4.97
N ASN A 15 -9.62 6.28 4.42
CA ASN A 15 -10.92 5.85 4.93
C ASN A 15 -10.87 4.59 5.81
N ILE A 16 -9.70 3.98 6.04
CA ILE A 16 -9.55 2.71 6.76
C ILE A 16 -9.15 2.95 8.22
N LYS A 17 -9.83 2.26 9.15
CA LYS A 17 -9.43 2.18 10.56
C LYS A 17 -8.64 0.90 10.83
N ILE A 18 -7.51 1.01 11.51
CA ILE A 18 -6.64 -0.12 11.86
C ILE A 18 -6.21 -0.06 13.33
N GLY A 19 -6.18 -1.21 13.99
CA GLY A 19 -5.80 -1.37 15.41
C GLY A 19 -6.97 -1.82 16.28
N GLY A 20 -7.01 -1.36 17.53
CA GLY A 20 -8.05 -1.72 18.50
C GLY A 20 -7.83 -3.08 19.18
N GLN A 21 -8.76 -3.45 20.06
CA GLN A 21 -8.76 -4.76 20.72
C GLN A 21 -9.24 -5.87 19.76
N PRO A 22 -8.86 -7.14 20.00
CA PRO A 22 -9.37 -8.25 19.20
C PRO A 22 -10.90 -8.30 19.19
N GLY A 23 -11.49 -8.24 18.00
CA GLY A 23 -12.95 -8.19 17.80
C GLY A 23 -13.56 -6.79 17.71
N GLU A 24 -12.77 -5.73 17.87
CA GLU A 24 -13.25 -4.33 17.75
C GLU A 24 -13.37 -3.88 16.30
N LEU A 25 -12.37 -4.22 15.47
CA LEU A 25 -12.35 -3.94 14.04
C LEU A 25 -12.03 -5.22 13.25
N PRO A 26 -12.57 -5.37 12.02
CA PRO A 26 -12.15 -6.46 11.15
C PRO A 26 -10.68 -6.34 10.78
N THR A 27 -10.04 -7.48 10.48
CA THR A 27 -8.66 -7.52 10.01
C THR A 27 -8.54 -6.77 8.68
N VAL A 28 -7.58 -5.83 8.59
CA VAL A 28 -7.21 -5.19 7.33
C VAL A 28 -6.33 -6.14 6.51
N LEU A 29 -6.67 -6.36 5.24
CA LEU A 29 -5.89 -7.18 4.32
C LEU A 29 -5.10 -6.30 3.34
N VAL A 30 -3.82 -6.59 3.16
CA VAL A 30 -2.94 -5.80 2.28
C VAL A 30 -2.44 -6.66 1.13
N GLY A 31 -2.88 -6.38 -0.09
CA GLY A 31 -2.47 -7.12 -1.29
C GLY A 31 -1.33 -6.42 -2.02
N SER A 32 -0.27 -7.17 -2.34
CA SER A 32 0.90 -6.63 -3.04
C SER A 32 0.68 -6.53 -4.55
N LEU A 33 1.09 -5.40 -5.13
CA LEU A 33 1.18 -5.16 -6.57
C LEU A 33 2.62 -4.88 -6.98
N PHE A 34 2.91 -5.17 -8.24
CA PHE A 34 4.21 -4.90 -8.90
C PHE A 34 5.47 -5.52 -8.26
N HIS A 35 5.30 -6.46 -7.34
CA HIS A 35 6.41 -7.20 -6.73
C HIS A 35 7.25 -7.97 -7.75
N GLU A 36 8.45 -8.40 -7.35
CA GLU A 36 9.35 -9.17 -8.21
C GLU A 36 8.64 -10.43 -8.75
N GLY A 37 8.77 -10.68 -10.05
CA GLY A 37 8.10 -11.80 -10.73
C GLY A 37 6.61 -11.60 -11.02
N HIS A 38 6.03 -10.44 -10.69
CA HIS A 38 4.63 -10.16 -11.01
C HIS A 38 4.45 -10.02 -12.53
N LYS A 39 3.74 -10.97 -13.13
CA LYS A 39 3.57 -11.13 -14.59
C LYS A 39 3.00 -9.91 -15.33
N ILE A 40 2.34 -8.99 -14.63
CA ILE A 40 1.79 -7.77 -15.22
C ILE A 40 2.86 -6.70 -15.44
N VAL A 41 4.02 -6.80 -14.78
CA VAL A 41 5.15 -5.87 -14.91
C VAL A 41 5.99 -6.27 -16.12
N LYS A 42 6.18 -5.33 -17.05
CA LYS A 42 6.94 -5.50 -18.29
C LYS A 42 8.35 -4.90 -18.20
N ASP A 43 8.51 -3.86 -17.39
CA ASP A 43 9.79 -3.21 -17.11
C ASP A 43 9.76 -2.67 -15.68
N LYS A 44 10.46 -3.34 -14.77
CA LYS A 44 10.49 -3.00 -13.33
C LYS A 44 11.32 -1.77 -13.01
N VAL A 45 12.26 -1.40 -13.88
CA VAL A 45 13.12 -0.22 -13.72
C VAL A 45 12.35 1.04 -14.12
N ARG A 46 11.63 0.98 -15.24
CA ARG A 46 10.84 2.11 -15.76
C ARG A 46 9.38 2.11 -15.33
N GLY A 47 8.95 1.17 -14.49
CA GLY A 47 7.55 1.04 -14.06
C GLY A 47 6.56 0.85 -15.20
N ARG A 48 6.90 0.04 -16.22
CA ARG A 48 5.96 -0.31 -17.29
C ARG A 48 5.22 -1.59 -16.92
N PHE A 49 3.90 -1.55 -16.95
CA PHE A 49 3.04 -2.67 -16.58
C PHE A 49 1.76 -2.68 -17.42
N ASP A 50 1.01 -3.76 -17.34
CA ASP A 50 -0.35 -3.85 -17.89
C ASP A 50 -1.36 -3.22 -16.92
N ARG A 51 -1.74 -1.97 -17.23
CA ARG A 51 -2.72 -1.19 -16.45
C ARG A 51 -4.06 -1.90 -16.30
N LYS A 52 -4.59 -2.53 -17.37
CA LYS A 52 -5.89 -3.21 -17.32
C LYS A 52 -5.86 -4.41 -16.38
N SER A 53 -4.74 -5.14 -16.39
CA SER A 53 -4.55 -6.28 -15.48
C SER A 53 -4.38 -5.82 -14.04
N ALA A 54 -3.65 -4.73 -13.80
CA ALA A 54 -3.51 -4.14 -12.46
C ALA A 54 -4.86 -3.64 -11.91
N GLU A 55 -5.62 -2.88 -12.69
CA GLU A 55 -6.94 -2.37 -12.31
C GLU A 55 -7.91 -3.50 -11.99
N ARG A 56 -7.90 -4.58 -12.79
CA ARG A 56 -8.69 -5.78 -12.49
C ARG A 56 -8.34 -6.38 -11.12
N LEU A 57 -7.06 -6.45 -10.75
CA LEU A 57 -6.65 -7.00 -9.45
C LEU A 57 -7.10 -6.11 -8.29
N ILE A 58 -7.03 -4.78 -8.47
CA ILE A 58 -7.53 -3.81 -7.49
C ILE A 58 -9.03 -4.00 -7.30
N ASN A 59 -9.80 -4.07 -8.39
CA ASN A 59 -11.25 -4.26 -8.33
C ASN A 59 -11.63 -5.59 -7.67
N VAL A 60 -10.87 -6.66 -7.89
CA VAL A 60 -11.08 -7.94 -7.20
C VAL A 60 -10.85 -7.79 -5.69
N GLN A 61 -9.83 -7.03 -5.28
CA GLN A 61 -9.60 -6.78 -3.86
C GLN A 61 -10.72 -5.95 -3.22
N GLU A 62 -11.20 -4.92 -3.92
CA GLU A 62 -12.37 -4.13 -3.51
C GLU A 62 -13.64 -5.00 -3.37
N GLU A 63 -13.95 -5.81 -4.38
CA GLU A 63 -15.09 -6.73 -4.35
C GLU A 63 -15.00 -7.69 -3.16
N MET A 64 -13.81 -8.24 -2.89
CA MET A 64 -13.63 -9.14 -1.73
C MET A 64 -13.76 -8.38 -0.40
N SER A 65 -13.28 -7.14 -0.33
CA SER A 65 -13.45 -6.27 0.83
C SER A 65 -14.93 -6.03 1.13
N GLU A 66 -15.72 -5.67 0.11
CA GLU A 66 -17.17 -5.49 0.24
C GLU A 66 -17.89 -6.77 0.67
N ARG A 67 -17.53 -7.91 0.09
CA ARG A 67 -18.20 -9.20 0.37
C ARG A 67 -17.90 -9.76 1.75
N THR A 68 -16.71 -9.50 2.27
CA THR A 68 -16.24 -10.08 3.55
C THR A 68 -16.37 -9.11 4.72
N GLY A 69 -16.44 -7.81 4.44
CA GLY A 69 -16.37 -6.76 5.45
C GLY A 69 -14.94 -6.51 5.97
N ASN A 70 -13.93 -7.20 5.44
CA ASN A 70 -12.52 -6.93 5.75
C ASN A 70 -12.05 -5.71 4.94
N PRO A 71 -11.68 -4.59 5.58
CA PRO A 71 -11.09 -3.47 4.85
C PRO A 71 -9.80 -3.90 4.17
N CYS A 72 -9.44 -3.23 3.08
CA CYS A 72 -8.24 -3.54 2.34
C CYS A 72 -7.34 -2.32 2.09
N MET A 73 -6.06 -2.61 1.90
CA MET A 73 -5.03 -1.67 1.47
C MET A 73 -4.19 -2.33 0.38
N LEU A 74 -3.40 -1.55 -0.35
CA LEU A 74 -2.45 -2.08 -1.34
C LEU A 74 -1.02 -1.98 -0.83
N ASP A 75 -0.15 -2.89 -1.25
CA ASP A 75 1.30 -2.79 -1.06
C ASP A 75 1.95 -2.60 -2.42
N ILE A 76 2.39 -1.38 -2.71
CA ILE A 76 2.98 -1.02 -4.00
C ILE A 76 4.49 -1.26 -3.90
N VAL A 77 4.96 -2.30 -4.58
CA VAL A 77 6.36 -2.71 -4.56
C VAL A 77 7.11 -2.16 -5.77
N GLY A 78 8.31 -1.61 -5.58
CA GLY A 78 9.13 -1.14 -6.69
C GLY A 78 10.63 -1.06 -6.39
N GLU A 79 11.45 -1.23 -7.43
CA GLU A 79 12.92 -1.22 -7.30
C GLU A 79 13.52 0.18 -7.44
N THR A 80 12.86 1.06 -8.20
CA THR A 80 13.35 2.41 -8.50
C THR A 80 12.32 3.46 -8.11
N THR A 81 12.80 4.67 -7.85
CA THR A 81 11.93 5.84 -7.62
C THR A 81 11.03 6.10 -8.83
N GLU A 82 11.55 5.98 -10.05
CA GLU A 82 10.77 6.17 -11.29
C GLU A 82 9.59 5.18 -11.35
N ALA A 83 9.82 3.90 -11.04
CA ALA A 83 8.78 2.90 -11.08
C ALA A 83 7.72 3.14 -9.99
N LEU A 84 8.15 3.39 -8.75
CA LEU A 84 7.22 3.65 -7.65
C LEU A 84 6.34 4.88 -7.91
N ILE A 85 6.90 5.98 -8.42
CA ILE A 85 6.12 7.17 -8.77
C ILE A 85 5.02 6.81 -9.77
N LYS A 86 5.35 6.09 -10.84
CA LYS A 86 4.34 5.65 -11.84
C LYS A 86 3.27 4.74 -11.26
N TYR A 87 3.65 3.88 -10.32
CA TYR A 87 2.70 3.00 -9.65
C TYR A 87 1.79 3.78 -8.69
N ILE A 88 2.33 4.77 -7.96
CA ILE A 88 1.58 5.69 -7.11
C ILE A 88 0.56 6.46 -7.93
N ASP A 89 0.98 7.06 -9.05
CA ASP A 89 0.10 7.80 -9.95
C ASP A 89 -1.06 6.93 -10.42
N PHE A 90 -0.73 5.74 -10.93
CA PHE A 90 -1.75 4.80 -11.39
C PHE A 90 -2.71 4.37 -10.28
N VAL A 91 -2.20 3.97 -9.11
CA VAL A 91 -3.06 3.50 -8.02
C VAL A 91 -3.96 4.63 -7.52
N SER A 92 -3.43 5.85 -7.40
CA SER A 92 -4.22 7.01 -6.98
C SER A 92 -5.28 7.46 -8.00
N GLU A 93 -5.06 7.18 -9.28
CA GLU A 93 -6.03 7.43 -10.36
C GLU A 93 -7.20 6.43 -10.35
N VAL A 94 -6.96 5.16 -10.01
CA VAL A 94 -7.94 4.08 -10.18
C VAL A 94 -8.71 3.70 -8.92
N THR A 95 -8.20 4.01 -7.72
CA THR A 95 -8.88 3.69 -6.46
C THR A 95 -8.56 4.72 -5.38
N ASP A 96 -9.45 4.83 -4.39
CA ASP A 96 -9.24 5.61 -3.16
C ASP A 96 -8.64 4.79 -2.02
N ILE A 97 -8.45 3.48 -2.21
CA ILE A 97 -7.84 2.59 -1.21
C ILE A 97 -6.47 3.15 -0.75
N PRO A 98 -6.19 3.18 0.56
CA PRO A 98 -4.87 3.51 1.07
C PRO A 98 -3.82 2.47 0.69
N PHE A 99 -2.56 2.88 0.57
CA PHE A 99 -1.51 1.99 0.11
C PHE A 99 -0.16 2.23 0.79
N LEU A 100 0.65 1.17 0.80
CA LEU A 100 2.01 1.16 1.31
C LEU A 100 2.98 1.47 0.16
N VAL A 101 3.95 2.33 0.40
CA VAL A 101 5.07 2.59 -0.52
C VAL A 101 6.24 1.70 -0.10
N ASN A 102 6.47 0.64 -0.88
CA ASN A 102 7.44 -0.41 -0.58
C ASN A 102 8.55 -0.44 -1.63
N GLY A 103 9.66 0.20 -1.30
CA GLY A 103 10.84 0.31 -2.16
C GLY A 103 11.95 -0.64 -1.71
N ALA A 104 12.74 -1.14 -2.65
CA ALA A 104 13.89 -1.99 -2.36
C ALA A 104 14.89 -1.32 -1.39
N GLU A 105 15.16 -0.03 -1.60
CA GLU A 105 16.12 0.76 -0.83
C GLU A 105 15.46 1.90 -0.06
N ALA A 106 16.09 2.35 1.02
CA ALA A 106 15.58 3.46 1.83
C ALA A 106 15.44 4.77 1.03
N SER A 107 16.44 5.10 0.21
CA SER A 107 16.43 6.29 -0.64
C SER A 107 15.28 6.28 -1.65
N VAL A 108 14.96 5.11 -2.21
CA VAL A 108 13.84 4.90 -3.13
C VAL A 108 12.51 5.13 -2.41
N ARG A 109 12.33 4.54 -1.22
CA ARG A 109 11.13 4.74 -0.39
C ARG A 109 10.93 6.20 0.01
N VAL A 110 11.99 6.87 0.47
CA VAL A 110 11.94 8.28 0.89
C VAL A 110 11.55 9.16 -0.29
N SER A 111 12.16 8.96 -1.45
CA SER A 111 11.88 9.78 -2.65
C SER A 111 10.43 9.59 -3.12
N ALA A 112 9.96 8.35 -3.21
CA ALA A 112 8.58 8.06 -3.62
C ALA A 112 7.54 8.54 -2.59
N SER A 113 7.86 8.47 -1.29
CA SER A 113 6.96 8.97 -0.24
C SER A 113 6.90 10.49 -0.21
N ARG A 114 8.02 11.18 -0.47
CA ARG A 114 8.02 12.65 -0.65
C ARG A 114 7.14 13.05 -1.82
N TYR A 115 7.27 12.36 -2.94
CA TYR A 115 6.41 12.57 -4.10
C TYR A 115 4.93 12.40 -3.74
N ALA A 116 4.55 11.32 -3.05
CA ALA A 116 3.17 11.10 -2.61
C ALA A 116 2.62 12.26 -1.76
N VAL A 117 3.44 12.84 -0.88
CA VAL A 117 3.06 14.04 -0.11
C VAL A 117 2.90 15.26 -1.01
N GLU A 118 3.82 15.48 -1.95
CA GLU A 118 3.78 16.60 -2.89
C GLU A 118 2.52 16.61 -3.76
N VAL A 119 2.00 15.44 -4.13
CA VAL A 119 0.75 15.29 -4.89
C VAL A 119 -0.50 15.14 -4.02
N GLY A 120 -0.38 15.35 -2.70
CA GLY A 120 -1.53 15.41 -1.79
C GLY A 120 -2.08 14.06 -1.32
N LEU A 121 -1.30 12.98 -1.42
CA LEU A 121 -1.70 11.63 -1.01
C LEU A 121 -1.28 11.28 0.43
N GLN A 122 -0.78 12.25 1.20
CA GLN A 122 -0.20 12.05 2.54
C GLN A 122 -1.10 11.27 3.52
N ASP A 123 -2.42 11.46 3.45
CA ASP A 123 -3.37 10.78 4.35
C ASP A 123 -3.64 9.33 3.93
N ARG A 124 -3.30 8.95 2.69
CA ARG A 124 -3.56 7.62 2.09
C ARG A 124 -2.33 6.73 2.03
N VAL A 125 -1.14 7.27 2.32
CA VAL A 125 0.12 6.56 2.12
C VAL A 125 0.78 6.15 3.44
N VAL A 126 1.26 4.91 3.47
CA VAL A 126 2.09 4.38 4.56
C VAL A 126 3.49 4.09 4.05
N TYR A 127 4.51 4.64 4.72
CA TYR A 127 5.91 4.30 4.43
C TYR A 127 6.21 2.86 4.88
N ASN A 128 6.64 1.99 3.97
CA ASN A 128 6.95 0.59 4.27
C ASN A 128 8.39 0.23 3.87
N SER A 129 9.37 0.08 4.77
CA SER A 129 9.27 0.07 6.24
C SER A 129 10.44 0.78 6.93
N ILE A 130 10.21 1.10 8.20
CA ILE A 130 11.29 1.36 9.17
C ILE A 130 11.76 0.02 9.69
N ASN A 131 13.04 -0.31 9.47
CA ASN A 131 13.63 -1.57 9.88
C ASN A 131 15.12 -1.40 10.23
N TYR A 132 15.75 -2.47 10.71
CA TYR A 132 17.13 -2.45 11.22
C TYR A 132 18.20 -2.25 10.14
N THR A 133 17.85 -2.35 8.84
CA THR A 133 18.81 -2.14 7.73
C THR A 133 18.90 -0.68 7.31
N LEU A 134 18.16 0.22 7.97
CA LEU A 134 18.33 1.65 7.81
C LEU A 134 19.65 2.09 8.44
N THR A 135 20.65 2.32 7.60
CA THR A 135 21.85 3.10 7.94
C THR A 135 21.62 4.54 7.50
N GLU A 136 22.04 5.50 8.33
CA GLU A 136 21.82 6.96 8.24
C GLU A 136 21.61 7.57 6.84
#